data_AF-A0A929BFF5-F1
#
_entry.id   AF-A0A929BFF5-F1
#
_cell.length_a   1.000
_cell.length_b   1.000
_cell.length_c   1.000
_cell.angle_alpha   90.00
_cell.angle_beta   90.00
_cell.angle_gamma   90.00
#
_symmetry.space_group_name_H-M   'P 1'
#
loop_
_entity.id
_entity.type
_entity.pdbx_description
1 polymer ?
#
loop_
_entity_poly.entity_id
_entity_poly.type
_entity_poly.pdbx_seq_one_letter_code
_entity_poly.pdbx_strand_id
1 'polypeptide(L)'
;MKILTLISALLLFVYSLSGNDTILIVDIPVINKIDSLDIQISNNIPEASNNKGEKRESHIKISDGIVGSIFGAILSGLIALFIFYLGRRNEKLKRNRQMKAFGKELLSLTNNICNNSNKQIVEYKKTITSISKNKYKQPYLKKITLSVLERAKAIESSVIFNTFNHLKIKDKSYLSFYLSIDFIFEVFNNSFSDYENLTSNIISPFSKEFISLKNRILDLLEISFEAQAKKVSNDCSKFVEKILNDYDFGSQSENSSIEYDLDNLLLPLNKKFSGVFKAYKIALSTKPILKKAIDLSVTISQQNQKFSFDIEEQLENLEKFISDLNDIKTQLQVNYAS
;
A
#
# COMPACT_ATOMS: atom_id res chain seq x y z
N MET A 1 31.73 16.67 61.69
CA MET A 1 30.78 15.53 61.69
C MET A 1 29.45 15.77 60.97
N LYS A 2 28.97 17.03 60.78
CA LYS A 2 27.67 17.33 60.12
C LYS A 2 27.68 17.33 58.57
N ILE A 3 28.85 17.50 57.95
CA ILE A 3 28.99 17.61 56.48
C ILE A 3 28.95 16.23 55.81
N LEU A 4 29.61 15.23 56.41
CA LEU A 4 29.60 13.86 55.89
C LEU A 4 28.18 13.27 55.92
N THR A 5 27.39 13.62 56.94
CA THR A 5 25.98 13.24 57.06
C THR A 5 25.11 13.92 56.01
N LEU A 6 25.39 15.17 55.65
CA LEU A 6 24.69 15.88 54.58
C LEU A 6 25.00 15.27 53.20
N ILE A 7 26.27 14.93 52.95
CA ILE A 7 26.70 14.27 51.71
C ILE A 7 26.10 12.87 51.60
N SER A 8 26.13 12.07 52.67
CA SER A 8 25.48 10.76 52.70
C SER A 8 23.96 10.86 52.54
N ALA A 9 23.30 11.85 53.13
CA ALA A 9 21.86 12.07 52.95
C ALA A 9 21.51 12.47 51.52
N LEU A 10 22.34 13.29 50.87
CA LEU A 10 22.14 13.70 49.47
C LEU A 10 22.38 12.52 48.51
N LEU A 11 23.41 11.70 48.76
CA LEU A 11 23.68 10.48 48.00
C LEU A 11 22.54 9.45 48.17
N LEU A 12 22.02 9.28 49.38
CA LEU A 12 20.87 8.42 49.65
C LEU A 12 19.58 8.95 49.01
N PHE A 13 19.39 10.27 48.94
CA PHE A 13 18.25 10.89 48.25
C PHE A 13 18.34 10.68 46.73
N VAL A 14 19.52 10.84 46.14
CA VAL A 14 19.77 10.54 44.71
C VAL A 14 19.59 9.04 44.43
N TYR A 15 20.04 8.17 45.33
CA TYR A 15 19.86 6.72 45.23
C TYR A 15 18.39 6.31 45.36
N SER A 16 17.65 6.93 46.28
CA SER A 16 16.20 6.74 46.49
C SER A 16 15.36 7.16 45.28
N LEU A 17 15.75 8.22 44.59
CA LEU A 17 15.11 8.68 43.35
C LEU A 17 15.44 7.80 42.13
N SER A 18 16.49 6.97 42.21
CA SER A 18 16.94 6.11 41.11
C SER A 18 16.13 4.83 40.95
N GLY A 19 15.31 4.46 41.94
CA GLY A 19 14.37 3.33 41.88
C GLY A 19 15.00 2.06 41.32
N ASN A 20 15.72 1.31 42.18
CA ASN A 20 16.29 -0.02 41.96
C ASN A 20 16.19 -0.59 40.55
N ASP A 21 17.31 -0.57 39.82
CA ASP A 21 17.84 -1.73 39.06
C ASP A 21 19.28 -1.50 38.58
N THR A 22 20.13 -0.82 39.36
CA THR A 22 21.57 -0.80 39.06
C THR A 22 22.42 -0.53 40.31
N ILE A 23 23.18 -1.53 40.74
CA ILE A 23 24.26 -1.38 41.71
C ILE A 23 25.36 -0.56 41.01
N LEU A 24 25.52 0.70 41.39
CA LEU A 24 26.65 1.53 40.97
C LEU A 24 27.88 1.11 41.80
N ILE A 25 28.64 0.13 41.30
CA ILE A 25 30.03 -0.06 41.74
C ILE A 25 30.83 1.08 41.12
N VAL A 26 31.24 2.03 41.96
CA VAL A 26 32.15 3.11 41.57
C VAL A 26 33.58 2.60 41.80
N ASP A 27 34.18 2.03 40.75
CA ASP A 27 35.64 1.87 40.70
C ASP A 27 36.26 3.25 40.50
N ILE A 28 37.03 3.71 41.49
CA ILE A 28 37.81 4.95 41.42
C ILE A 28 39.14 4.62 40.73
N PRO A 29 39.42 5.08 39.50
CA PRO A 29 40.74 4.89 38.91
C PRO A 29 41.77 5.79 39.61
N VAL A 30 42.81 5.16 40.14
CA VAL A 30 44.05 5.82 40.58
C VAL A 30 44.75 6.37 39.34
N ILE A 31 44.76 7.69 39.17
CA ILE A 31 45.57 8.35 38.13
C ILE A 31 46.85 8.90 38.78
N ASN A 32 47.91 8.09 38.70
CA ASN A 32 49.29 8.57 38.75
C ASN A 32 49.70 9.03 37.34
N LYS A 33 49.94 10.33 37.15
CA LYS A 33 51.12 10.88 36.48
C LYS A 33 50.95 12.38 36.21
N ILE A 34 51.82 13.13 36.86
CA ILE A 34 52.25 14.48 36.51
C ILE A 34 53.04 14.37 35.21
N ASP A 35 52.74 15.20 34.19
CA ASP A 35 53.75 16.04 33.52
C ASP A 35 53.14 16.95 32.44
N SER A 36 53.62 18.20 32.49
CA SER A 36 53.64 19.25 31.47
C SER A 36 52.32 19.86 30.96
N LEU A 37 51.98 21.04 31.48
CA LEU A 37 51.39 22.11 30.67
C LEU A 37 52.07 23.44 31.06
N ASP A 38 52.95 23.89 30.17
CA ASP A 38 53.65 25.17 30.21
C ASP A 38 52.65 26.33 30.26
N ILE A 39 52.74 27.17 31.30
CA ILE A 39 52.09 28.48 31.33
C ILE A 39 53.19 29.54 31.27
N GLN A 40 53.28 30.21 30.13
CA GLN A 40 54.11 31.40 29.95
C GLN A 40 53.62 32.53 30.85
N ILE A 41 54.40 32.89 31.87
CA ILE A 41 54.22 34.11 32.67
C ILE A 41 55.15 35.16 32.10
N SER A 42 54.59 36.17 31.43
CA SER A 42 55.32 37.37 31.00
C SER A 42 55.58 38.26 32.22
N ASN A 43 56.85 38.41 32.56
CA ASN A 43 57.37 39.32 33.57
C ASN A 43 57.08 40.79 33.19
N ASN A 44 56.58 41.57 34.14
CA ASN A 44 56.79 43.01 34.19
C ASN A 44 56.96 43.42 35.66
N ILE A 45 58.22 43.62 36.05
CA ILE A 45 58.66 44.29 37.28
C ILE A 45 59.14 45.67 36.86
N PRO A 46 58.84 46.73 37.63
CA PRO A 46 59.85 47.74 37.90
C PRO A 46 60.18 47.82 39.40
N GLU A 47 61.44 48.15 39.62
CA GLU A 47 62.24 47.96 40.82
C GLU A 47 61.95 48.92 41.99
N ALA A 48 62.19 48.36 43.18
CA ALA A 48 62.88 48.89 44.35
C ALA A 48 62.64 50.33 44.86
N SER A 49 62.16 50.41 46.10
CA SER A 49 62.81 51.23 47.16
C SER A 49 62.24 50.92 48.56
N ASN A 50 63.07 50.27 49.38
CA ASN A 50 63.30 50.49 50.82
C ASN A 50 62.12 50.65 51.79
N ASN A 51 62.01 49.68 52.71
CA ASN A 51 62.43 49.75 54.13
C ASN A 51 61.44 49.10 55.11
N LYS A 52 62.03 48.26 55.97
CA LYS A 52 61.63 47.90 57.35
C LYS A 52 60.35 47.08 57.52
N GLY A 53 60.56 45.77 57.52
CA GLY A 53 60.39 44.90 58.69
C GLY A 53 59.03 44.84 59.37
N GLU A 54 58.35 43.69 59.23
CA GLU A 54 57.63 43.11 60.37
C GLU A 54 57.35 41.61 60.18
N LYS A 55 57.14 40.96 61.32
CA LYS A 55 57.26 39.53 61.61
C LYS A 55 56.32 38.64 60.79
N ARG A 56 56.85 37.47 60.40
CA ARG A 56 56.05 36.30 60.02
C ARG A 56 55.29 35.77 61.24
N GLU A 57 53.99 35.95 61.26
CA GLU A 57 53.05 34.99 61.82
C GLU A 57 52.16 34.50 60.67
N SER A 58 52.59 33.43 60.00
CA SER A 58 51.76 32.75 59.00
C SER A 58 50.80 31.80 59.70
N HIS A 59 49.72 32.32 60.28
CA HIS A 59 48.49 31.54 60.37
C HIS A 59 47.97 31.37 58.95
N ILE A 60 48.33 30.27 58.28
CA ILE A 60 47.68 29.86 57.05
C ILE A 60 46.23 29.52 57.42
N LYS A 61 45.34 30.51 57.38
CA LYS A 61 43.92 30.26 57.13
C LYS A 61 43.87 29.65 55.74
N ILE A 62 43.90 28.32 55.65
CA ILE A 62 43.42 27.60 54.46
C ILE A 62 41.98 28.08 54.33
N SER A 63 41.79 29.03 53.41
CA SER A 63 40.61 29.86 53.39
C SER A 63 39.41 28.98 53.16
N ASP A 64 38.32 29.30 53.85
CA ASP A 64 36.99 28.74 53.59
C ASP A 64 36.60 28.83 52.09
N GLY A 65 37.32 29.66 51.30
CA GLY A 65 37.22 29.77 49.85
C GLY A 65 37.77 28.58 49.04
N ILE A 66 38.80 27.84 49.49
CA ILE A 66 39.29 26.63 48.79
C ILE A 66 38.34 25.46 49.03
N VAL A 67 37.85 25.32 50.26
CA VAL A 67 36.84 24.32 50.60
C VAL A 67 35.52 24.66 49.91
N GLY A 68 35.12 25.94 49.93
CA GLY A 68 33.91 26.43 49.24
C GLY A 68 33.95 26.25 47.73
N SER A 69 35.09 26.42 47.06
CA SER A 69 35.22 26.21 45.62
C SER A 69 35.15 24.74 45.21
N ILE A 70 35.75 23.84 46.00
CA ILE A 70 35.64 22.38 45.80
C ILE A 70 34.19 21.92 46.02
N PHE A 71 33.52 22.41 47.06
CA PHE A 71 32.10 22.11 47.30
C PHE A 71 31.20 22.67 46.19
N GLY A 72 31.46 23.89 45.73
CA GLY A 72 30.74 24.52 44.62
C GLY A 72 30.89 23.74 43.31
N ALA A 73 32.09 23.23 43.02
CA ALA A 73 32.37 22.41 41.83
C ALA A 73 31.70 21.02 41.88
N ILE A 74 31.68 20.38 43.06
CA ILE A 74 30.97 19.10 43.24
C ILE A 74 29.46 19.30 43.10
N LEU A 75 28.92 20.35 43.72
CA LEU A 75 27.48 20.65 43.65
C LEU A 75 27.05 21.00 42.22
N SER A 76 27.84 21.81 41.50
CA SER A 76 27.55 22.15 40.10
C SER A 76 27.66 20.94 39.17
N GLY A 77 28.64 20.05 39.39
CA GLY A 77 28.78 18.78 38.66
C GLY A 77 27.59 17.84 38.87
N LEU A 78 27.10 17.73 40.11
CA LEU A 78 25.90 16.95 40.43
C LEU A 78 24.62 17.54 39.81
N ILE A 79 24.47 18.87 39.82
CA ILE A 79 23.35 19.55 39.18
C ILE A 79 23.40 19.34 37.65
N ALA A 80 24.58 19.43 37.03
CA ALA A 80 24.75 19.18 35.60
C ALA A 80 24.40 17.73 35.21
N LEU A 81 24.84 16.74 36.00
CA LEU A 81 24.48 15.33 35.81
C LEU A 81 22.98 15.11 35.96
N PHE A 82 22.35 15.77 36.94
CA PHE A 82 20.90 15.70 37.16
C PHE A 82 20.11 16.30 35.98
N ILE A 83 20.51 17.47 35.48
CA ILE A 83 19.91 18.10 34.29
C ILE A 83 20.08 17.20 33.06
N PHE A 84 21.26 16.61 32.87
CA PHE A 84 21.53 15.70 31.77
C PHE A 84 20.67 14.43 31.83
N TYR A 85 20.52 13.84 33.02
CA TYR A 85 19.65 12.68 33.23
C TYR A 85 18.17 13.02 32.96
N LEU A 86 17.67 14.17 33.45
CA LEU A 86 16.33 14.66 33.16
C LEU A 86 16.12 14.90 31.66
N GLY A 87 17.12 15.46 30.96
CA GLY A 87 17.10 15.65 29.51
C GLY A 87 16.92 14.32 28.77
N ARG A 88 17.76 13.31 29.08
CA ARG A 88 17.65 11.95 28.52
C ARG A 88 16.29 11.30 28.82
N ARG A 89 15.77 11.47 30.04
CA ARG A 89 14.45 10.93 30.42
C ARG A 89 13.32 11.59 29.62
N ASN A 90 13.37 12.91 29.43
CA ASN A 90 12.39 13.64 28.63
C ASN A 90 12.45 13.28 27.14
N GLU A 91 13.64 13.09 26.59
CA GLU A 91 13.79 12.58 25.22
C GLU A 91 13.20 11.18 25.05
N LYS A 92 13.45 10.27 26.02
CA LYS A 92 12.87 8.91 26.00
C LYS A 92 11.34 8.96 26.07
N LEU A 93 10.77 9.82 26.92
CA LEU A 93 9.32 10.05 26.98
C LEU A 93 8.76 10.61 25.68
N LYS A 94 9.46 11.56 25.04
CA LYS A 94 9.07 12.14 23.75
C LYS A 94 9.07 11.08 22.64
N ARG A 95 10.13 10.26 22.54
CA ARG A 95 10.21 9.15 21.57
C ARG A 95 9.11 8.13 21.79
N ASN A 96 8.84 7.74 23.04
CA ASN A 96 7.75 6.81 23.35
C ASN A 96 6.37 7.37 22.93
N ARG A 97 6.11 8.66 23.16
CA ARG A 97 4.86 9.31 22.71
C ARG A 97 4.75 9.32 21.18
N GLN A 98 5.85 9.60 20.48
CA GLN A 98 5.88 9.57 19.01
C GLN A 98 5.62 8.16 18.47
N MET A 99 6.26 7.13 19.03
CA MET A 99 6.04 5.74 18.63
C MET A 99 4.61 5.26 18.89
N LYS A 100 4.03 5.63 20.04
CA LYS A 100 2.61 5.35 20.30
C LYS A 100 1.70 6.07 19.30
N ALA A 101 1.93 7.36 19.04
CA ALA A 101 1.14 8.11 18.07
C ALA A 101 1.22 7.49 16.67
N PHE A 102 2.42 7.10 16.23
CA PHE A 102 2.62 6.42 14.95
C PHE A 102 1.97 5.03 14.92
N GLY A 103 2.01 4.27 16.03
CA GLY A 103 1.27 3.02 16.15
C GLY A 103 -0.23 3.18 15.94
N LYS A 104 -0.83 4.27 16.44
CA LYS A 104 -2.24 4.62 16.19
C LYS A 104 -2.51 4.89 14.72
N GLU A 105 -1.62 5.66 14.08
CA GLU A 105 -1.72 5.97 12.66
C GLU A 105 -1.62 4.69 11.82
N LEU A 106 -0.65 3.83 12.12
CA LEU A 106 -0.44 2.57 11.43
C LEU A 106 -1.62 1.61 11.60
N LEU A 107 -2.23 1.58 12.79
CA LEU A 107 -3.47 0.83 13.01
C LEU A 107 -4.61 1.36 12.13
N SER A 108 -4.81 2.67 12.07
CA SER A 108 -5.83 3.30 11.22
C SER A 108 -5.58 3.01 9.74
N LEU A 109 -4.33 3.12 9.30
CA LEU A 109 -3.89 2.85 7.95
C LEU A 109 -4.17 1.39 7.56
N THR A 110 -3.71 0.44 8.37
CA THR A 110 -3.91 -0.99 8.15
C THR A 110 -5.40 -1.33 8.08
N ASN A 111 -6.21 -0.76 8.99
CA ASN A 111 -7.66 -0.97 8.96
C ASN A 111 -8.32 -0.47 7.66
N ASN A 112 -7.93 0.72 7.19
CA ASN A 112 -8.44 1.26 5.93
C ASN A 112 -8.02 0.40 4.73
N ILE A 113 -6.79 -0.10 4.73
CA ILE A 113 -6.26 -0.98 3.67
C ILE A 113 -7.04 -2.29 3.64
N CYS A 114 -7.23 -2.96 4.78
CA CYS A 114 -8.03 -4.19 4.84
C CYS A 114 -9.46 -3.95 4.34
N ASN A 115 -10.10 -2.86 4.79
CA ASN A 115 -11.47 -2.53 4.37
C ASN A 115 -11.58 -2.26 2.86
N ASN A 116 -10.65 -1.48 2.30
CA ASN A 116 -10.64 -1.18 0.87
C ASN A 116 -10.31 -2.41 0.03
N SER A 117 -9.36 -3.24 0.49
CA SER A 117 -8.97 -4.46 -0.21
C SER A 117 -10.11 -5.48 -0.23
N ASN A 118 -10.83 -5.65 0.89
CA ASN A 118 -12.04 -6.48 0.94
C ASN A 118 -13.14 -5.99 -0.01
N LYS A 119 -13.34 -4.68 -0.09
CA LYS A 119 -14.29 -4.11 -1.07
C LYS A 119 -13.83 -4.38 -2.51
N GLN A 120 -12.53 -4.31 -2.79
CA GLN A 120 -11.98 -4.57 -4.13
C GLN A 120 -12.17 -6.04 -4.52
N ILE A 121 -11.98 -6.98 -3.58
CA ILE A 121 -12.30 -8.40 -3.77
C ILE A 121 -13.77 -8.61 -4.12
N VAL A 122 -14.68 -7.93 -3.42
CA VAL A 122 -16.11 -8.00 -3.74
C VAL A 122 -16.39 -7.53 -5.17
N GLU A 123 -15.73 -6.45 -5.61
CA GLU A 123 -15.86 -5.98 -6.99
C GLU A 123 -15.28 -6.99 -8.00
N TYR A 124 -14.11 -7.60 -7.73
CA TYR A 124 -13.57 -8.68 -8.55
C TYR A 124 -14.53 -9.86 -8.69
N LYS A 125 -15.09 -10.34 -7.58
CA LYS A 125 -16.07 -11.45 -7.59
C LYS A 125 -17.32 -11.10 -8.40
N LYS A 126 -17.80 -9.85 -8.33
CA LYS A 126 -18.91 -9.36 -9.17
C LYS A 126 -18.55 -9.35 -10.64
N THR A 127 -17.35 -8.88 -11.00
CA THR A 127 -16.87 -8.86 -12.39
C THR A 127 -16.75 -10.28 -12.95
N ILE A 128 -16.15 -11.21 -12.22
CA ILE A 128 -16.07 -12.64 -12.58
C ILE A 128 -17.47 -13.21 -12.82
N THR A 129 -18.39 -13.00 -11.88
CA THR A 129 -19.77 -13.47 -12.00
C THR A 129 -20.49 -12.86 -13.20
N SER A 130 -20.25 -11.57 -13.48
CA SER A 130 -20.82 -10.88 -14.64
C SER A 130 -20.34 -11.50 -15.95
N ILE A 131 -19.04 -11.78 -16.07
CA ILE A 131 -18.44 -12.41 -17.25
C ILE A 131 -18.98 -13.84 -17.44
N SER A 132 -19.09 -14.60 -16.34
CA SER A 132 -19.67 -15.95 -16.36
C SER A 132 -21.12 -15.95 -16.87
N LYS A 133 -21.93 -14.97 -16.44
CA LYS A 133 -23.34 -14.82 -16.87
C LYS A 133 -23.48 -14.34 -18.31
N ASN A 134 -22.62 -13.44 -18.76
CA ASN A 134 -22.61 -12.97 -20.14
C ASN A 134 -21.20 -12.64 -20.59
N LYS A 135 -20.58 -13.61 -21.26
CA LYS A 135 -19.19 -13.54 -21.73
C LYS A 135 -18.97 -12.59 -22.91
N TYR A 136 -20.03 -12.11 -23.55
CA TYR A 136 -19.92 -11.24 -24.72
C TYR A 136 -20.05 -9.75 -24.37
N LYS A 137 -20.46 -9.42 -23.14
CA LYS A 137 -20.61 -8.04 -22.71
C LYS A 137 -19.27 -7.46 -22.26
N GLN A 138 -19.07 -6.17 -22.46
CA GLN A 138 -17.94 -5.46 -21.87
C GLN A 138 -17.98 -5.60 -20.34
N PRO A 139 -16.89 -6.10 -19.72
CA PRO A 139 -16.84 -6.23 -18.27
C PRO A 139 -16.81 -4.83 -17.64
N TYR A 140 -17.31 -4.75 -16.41
CA TYR A 140 -17.19 -3.56 -15.59
C TYR A 140 -16.42 -3.92 -14.33
N LEU A 141 -15.33 -3.20 -14.09
CA LEU A 141 -14.51 -3.30 -12.88
C LEU A 141 -14.41 -1.93 -12.23
N LYS A 142 -14.97 -1.80 -11.04
CA LYS A 142 -14.85 -0.56 -10.26
C LYS A 142 -13.50 -0.52 -9.55
N LYS A 143 -12.73 0.55 -9.76
CA LYS A 143 -11.50 0.83 -9.03
C LYS A 143 -11.79 1.46 -7.68
N ILE A 144 -11.22 0.90 -6.62
CA ILE A 144 -11.18 1.52 -5.30
C ILE A 144 -9.86 2.27 -5.14
N THR A 145 -9.91 3.44 -4.50
CA THR A 145 -8.75 4.31 -4.33
C THR A 145 -7.59 3.62 -3.60
N LEU A 146 -6.40 3.66 -4.22
CA LEU A 146 -5.16 3.04 -3.72
C LEU A 146 -4.26 3.98 -2.90
N SER A 147 -4.64 5.25 -2.73
CA SER A 147 -3.81 6.27 -2.06
C SER A 147 -3.39 5.91 -0.63
N VAL A 148 -4.18 5.06 0.05
CA VAL A 148 -3.86 4.55 1.38
C VAL A 148 -2.74 3.48 1.32
N LEU A 149 -2.76 2.62 0.28
CA LEU A 149 -1.70 1.64 0.02
C LEU A 149 -0.40 2.34 -0.40
N GLU A 150 -0.48 3.35 -1.27
CA GLU A 150 0.68 4.17 -1.66
C GLU A 150 1.32 4.83 -0.45
N ARG A 151 0.50 5.40 0.44
CA ARG A 151 1.00 5.99 1.70
C ARG A 151 1.68 4.94 2.57
N ALA A 152 1.11 3.74 2.72
CA ALA A 152 1.72 2.67 3.50
C ALA A 152 3.06 2.21 2.92
N LYS A 153 3.15 2.10 1.59
CA LYS A 153 4.37 1.74 0.87
C LYS A 153 5.47 2.79 1.02
N ALA A 154 5.11 4.07 1.10
CA ALA A 154 6.05 5.17 1.26
C ALA A 154 6.65 5.30 2.67
N ILE A 155 6.13 4.57 3.66
CA ILE A 155 6.68 4.59 5.02
C ILE A 155 8.03 3.85 5.04
N GLU A 156 9.04 4.47 5.64
CA GLU A 156 10.35 3.84 5.85
C GLU A 156 10.26 2.58 6.72
N SER A 157 10.92 1.50 6.28
CA SER A 157 10.93 0.21 6.98
C SER A 157 11.50 0.27 8.39
N SER A 158 12.48 1.15 8.61
CA SER A 158 13.06 1.40 9.93
C SER A 158 12.02 1.92 10.93
N VAL A 159 11.09 2.77 10.48
CA VAL A 159 10.06 3.39 11.33
C VAL A 159 9.01 2.35 11.76
N ILE A 160 8.57 1.50 10.82
CA ILE A 160 7.65 0.40 11.11
C ILE A 160 8.30 -0.61 12.04
N PHE A 161 9.52 -1.06 11.75
CA PHE A 161 10.26 -1.99 12.59
C PHE A 161 10.40 -1.47 14.02
N ASN A 162 10.87 -0.24 14.18
CA ASN A 162 11.07 0.38 15.48
C ASN A 162 9.76 0.50 16.26
N THR A 163 8.65 0.77 15.58
CA THR A 163 7.33 0.88 16.21
C THR A 163 6.80 -0.50 16.59
N PHE A 164 6.95 -1.51 15.75
CA PHE A 164 6.56 -2.89 16.08
C PHE A 164 7.34 -3.42 17.28
N ASN A 165 8.65 -3.19 17.31
CA ASN A 165 9.49 -3.54 18.45
C ASN A 165 9.06 -2.79 19.72
N HIS A 166 8.79 -1.48 19.62
CA HIS A 166 8.28 -0.70 20.76
C HIS A 166 6.94 -1.23 21.30
N LEU A 167 6.05 -1.64 20.40
CA LEU A 167 4.75 -2.21 20.73
C LEU A 167 4.81 -3.72 21.02
N LYS A 168 5.99 -4.33 21.09
CA LYS A 168 6.19 -5.77 21.34
C LYS A 168 5.40 -6.67 20.38
N ILE A 169 5.24 -6.22 19.14
CA ILE A 169 4.70 -7.01 18.03
C ILE A 169 5.80 -7.95 17.53
N LYS A 170 5.44 -9.16 17.07
CA LYS A 170 6.43 -10.14 16.60
C LYS A 170 7.28 -9.57 15.46
N ASP A 171 8.59 -9.76 15.51
CA ASP A 171 9.50 -9.24 14.48
C ASP A 171 9.11 -9.69 13.07
N LYS A 172 8.69 -10.94 12.87
CA LYS A 172 8.25 -11.42 11.54
C LYS A 172 7.08 -10.61 10.95
N SER A 173 6.29 -9.94 11.78
CA SER A 173 5.13 -9.16 11.34
C SER A 173 5.50 -7.91 10.55
N TYR A 174 6.68 -7.28 10.76
CA TYR A 174 7.06 -6.12 9.95
C TYR A 174 7.31 -6.53 8.49
N LEU A 175 7.93 -7.70 8.29
CA LEU A 175 8.20 -8.21 6.95
C LEU A 175 6.89 -8.58 6.25
N SER A 176 6.01 -9.30 6.95
CA SER A 176 4.66 -9.60 6.45
C SER A 176 3.89 -8.32 6.08
N PHE A 177 3.98 -7.26 6.87
CA PHE A 177 3.34 -5.98 6.54
C PHE A 177 3.79 -5.47 5.16
N TYR A 178 5.09 -5.34 4.93
CA TYR A 178 5.60 -4.81 3.64
C TYR A 178 5.25 -5.71 2.47
N LEU A 179 5.45 -7.02 2.61
CA LEU A 179 5.11 -7.98 1.57
C LEU A 179 3.63 -7.92 1.20
N SER A 180 2.73 -7.84 2.20
CA SER A 180 1.29 -7.68 1.95
C SER A 180 0.98 -6.38 1.23
N ILE A 181 1.55 -5.25 1.67
CA ILE A 181 1.29 -3.94 1.06
C ILE A 181 1.76 -3.91 -0.40
N ASP A 182 2.96 -4.39 -0.66
CA ASP A 182 3.52 -4.41 -2.02
C ASP A 182 2.73 -5.31 -2.94
N PHE A 183 2.42 -6.54 -2.51
CA PHE A 183 1.65 -7.49 -3.30
C PHE A 183 0.26 -6.96 -3.63
N ILE A 184 -0.49 -6.48 -2.63
CA ILE A 184 -1.85 -5.95 -2.84
C ILE A 184 -1.81 -4.75 -3.81
N PHE A 185 -0.83 -3.85 -3.64
CA PHE A 185 -0.69 -2.70 -4.51
C PHE A 185 -0.40 -3.09 -5.97
N GLU A 186 0.51 -4.04 -6.18
CA GLU A 186 0.87 -4.53 -7.51
C GLU A 186 -0.31 -5.22 -8.19
N VAL A 187 -0.98 -6.17 -7.52
CA VAL A 187 -2.12 -6.88 -8.08
C VAL A 187 -3.26 -5.93 -8.45
N PHE A 188 -3.57 -4.95 -7.59
CA PHE A 188 -4.64 -3.98 -7.87
C PHE A 188 -4.32 -3.07 -9.06
N ASN A 189 -3.07 -2.64 -9.20
CA ASN A 189 -2.65 -1.84 -10.35
C ASN A 189 -2.64 -2.64 -11.65
N ASN A 190 -2.06 -3.83 -11.63
CA ASN A 190 -1.95 -4.69 -12.81
C ASN A 190 -3.33 -5.08 -13.32
N SER A 191 -4.20 -5.57 -12.43
CA SER A 191 -5.58 -5.94 -12.79
C SER A 191 -6.36 -4.78 -13.41
N PHE A 192 -6.13 -3.55 -12.92
CA PHE A 192 -6.80 -2.38 -13.47
C PHE A 192 -6.21 -1.94 -14.82
N SER A 193 -4.88 -2.00 -14.97
CA SER A 193 -4.23 -1.76 -16.26
C SER A 193 -4.69 -2.76 -17.31
N ASP A 194 -4.76 -4.05 -16.95
CA ASP A 194 -5.24 -5.12 -17.83
C ASP A 194 -6.70 -4.90 -18.21
N TYR A 195 -7.53 -4.50 -17.25
CA TYR A 195 -8.92 -4.13 -17.52
C TYR A 195 -9.05 -2.96 -18.53
N GLU A 196 -8.31 -1.87 -18.31
CA GLU A 196 -8.35 -0.71 -19.22
C GLU A 196 -7.86 -1.09 -20.61
N ASN A 197 -6.77 -1.86 -20.71
CA ASN A 197 -6.23 -2.34 -21.99
C ASN A 197 -7.23 -3.27 -22.71
N LEU A 198 -7.80 -4.23 -22.00
CA LEU A 198 -8.80 -5.16 -22.53
C LEU A 198 -10.01 -4.39 -23.09
N THR A 199 -10.57 -3.49 -22.29
CA THR A 199 -11.80 -2.79 -22.67
C THR A 199 -11.56 -1.80 -23.81
N SER A 200 -10.53 -0.96 -23.72
CA SER A 200 -10.24 0.09 -24.70
C SER A 200 -9.72 -0.45 -26.04
N ASN A 201 -8.84 -1.45 -26.01
CA ASN A 201 -8.13 -1.91 -27.21
C ASN A 201 -8.77 -3.12 -27.88
N ILE A 202 -9.55 -3.92 -27.13
CA ILE A 202 -10.08 -5.20 -27.64
C ILE A 202 -11.61 -5.19 -27.63
N ILE A 203 -12.22 -5.13 -26.45
CA ILE A 203 -13.66 -5.41 -26.32
C ILE A 203 -14.51 -4.32 -26.97
N SER A 204 -14.27 -3.03 -26.67
CA SER A 204 -15.05 -1.95 -27.27
C SER A 204 -14.88 -1.85 -28.80
N PRO A 205 -13.65 -1.91 -29.36
CA PRO A 205 -13.48 -1.91 -30.82
C PRO A 205 -14.16 -3.11 -31.50
N PHE A 206 -13.96 -4.32 -30.99
CA PHE A 206 -14.54 -5.52 -31.60
C PHE A 206 -16.05 -5.57 -31.48
N SER A 207 -16.61 -5.06 -30.38
CA SER A 207 -18.07 -4.95 -30.24
C SER A 207 -18.67 -3.97 -31.25
N LYS A 208 -18.01 -2.83 -31.49
CA LYS A 208 -18.44 -1.87 -32.52
C LYS A 208 -18.35 -2.46 -33.92
N GLU A 209 -17.26 -3.16 -34.21
CA GLU A 209 -17.08 -3.83 -35.49
C GLU A 209 -18.11 -4.96 -35.69
N PHE A 210 -18.39 -5.75 -34.65
CA PHE A 210 -19.45 -6.76 -34.67
C PHE A 210 -20.80 -6.16 -35.05
N ILE A 211 -21.21 -5.05 -34.42
CA ILE A 211 -22.47 -4.37 -34.72
C ILE A 211 -22.49 -3.90 -36.19
N SER A 212 -21.39 -3.32 -36.69
CA SER A 212 -21.29 -2.90 -38.09
C SER A 212 -21.44 -4.08 -39.06
N LEU A 213 -20.79 -5.22 -38.78
CA LEU A 213 -20.90 -6.42 -39.61
C LEU A 213 -22.30 -7.04 -39.55
N LYS A 214 -22.92 -7.06 -38.37
CA LYS A 214 -24.31 -7.50 -38.17
C LYS A 214 -25.27 -6.70 -39.05
N ASN A 215 -25.20 -5.38 -38.96
CA ASN A 215 -26.08 -4.50 -39.75
C ASN A 215 -25.87 -4.72 -41.25
N ARG A 216 -24.61 -4.83 -41.69
CA ARG A 216 -24.30 -5.14 -43.09
C ARG A 216 -24.83 -6.52 -43.53
N ILE A 217 -24.88 -7.51 -42.65
CA ILE A 217 -25.50 -8.81 -42.93
C ILE A 217 -27.00 -8.62 -43.13
N LEU A 218 -27.67 -7.91 -42.22
CA LEU A 218 -29.11 -7.62 -42.32
C LEU A 218 -29.44 -6.88 -43.64
N ASP A 219 -28.69 -5.83 -43.99
CA ASP A 219 -28.87 -5.09 -45.25
C ASP A 219 -28.78 -6.02 -46.47
N LEU A 220 -27.79 -6.93 -46.49
CA LEU A 220 -27.63 -7.89 -47.59
C LEU A 220 -28.80 -8.89 -47.67
N LEU A 221 -29.33 -9.30 -46.52
CA LEU A 221 -30.50 -10.18 -46.47
C LEU A 221 -31.75 -9.46 -46.96
N GLU A 222 -32.00 -8.22 -46.51
CA GLU A 222 -33.13 -7.40 -46.93
C GLU A 222 -33.12 -7.11 -48.43
N ILE A 223 -32.00 -6.62 -48.98
CA ILE A 223 -31.85 -6.35 -50.41
C ILE A 223 -32.13 -7.63 -51.24
N SER A 224 -31.64 -8.77 -50.76
CA SER A 224 -31.86 -10.04 -51.44
C SER A 224 -33.32 -10.50 -51.38
N PHE A 225 -34.01 -10.24 -50.27
CA PHE A 225 -35.41 -10.56 -50.07
C PHE A 225 -36.29 -9.68 -50.98
N GLU A 226 -36.08 -8.37 -51.00
CA GLU A 226 -36.80 -7.43 -51.88
C GLU A 226 -36.58 -7.72 -53.37
N ALA A 227 -35.36 -8.09 -53.76
CA ALA A 227 -35.05 -8.48 -55.13
C ALA A 227 -35.73 -9.80 -55.54
N GLN A 228 -35.98 -10.70 -54.58
CA GLN A 228 -36.62 -11.99 -54.79
C GLN A 228 -38.14 -11.94 -54.67
N ALA A 229 -38.73 -10.99 -53.92
CA ALA A 229 -40.17 -10.75 -53.90
C ALA A 229 -40.74 -10.43 -55.31
N LYS A 230 -39.87 -10.02 -56.25
CA LYS A 230 -40.20 -9.75 -57.66
C LYS A 230 -40.03 -10.95 -58.61
N LYS A 231 -39.57 -12.12 -58.13
CA LYS A 231 -39.38 -13.36 -58.93
C LYS A 231 -39.78 -14.61 -58.12
N VAL A 232 -39.92 -15.76 -58.79
CA VAL A 232 -40.34 -17.04 -58.18
C VAL A 232 -39.53 -17.36 -56.91
N SER A 233 -40.23 -17.52 -55.77
CA SER A 233 -39.67 -17.87 -54.45
C SER A 233 -38.96 -19.22 -54.48
N ASN A 234 -37.72 -19.26 -53.98
CA ASN A 234 -36.90 -20.47 -53.89
C ASN A 234 -36.61 -20.83 -52.42
N ASP A 235 -36.06 -22.01 -52.15
CA ASP A 235 -35.88 -22.47 -50.76
C ASP A 235 -34.90 -21.58 -49.95
N CYS A 236 -33.92 -20.96 -50.62
CA CYS A 236 -33.03 -20.00 -49.97
C CYS A 236 -33.77 -18.71 -49.59
N SER A 237 -34.67 -18.23 -50.46
CA SER A 237 -35.46 -17.02 -50.20
C SER A 237 -36.41 -17.22 -49.03
N LYS A 238 -37.11 -18.36 -48.98
CA LYS A 238 -37.98 -18.74 -47.86
C LYS A 238 -37.22 -18.86 -46.54
N PHE A 239 -35.99 -19.39 -46.59
CA PHE A 239 -35.14 -19.48 -45.40
C PHE A 239 -34.72 -18.09 -44.91
N VAL A 240 -34.30 -17.21 -45.81
CA VAL A 240 -33.91 -15.83 -45.46
C VAL A 240 -35.10 -15.06 -44.89
N GLU A 241 -36.27 -15.15 -45.53
CA GLU A 241 -37.53 -14.58 -45.04
C GLU A 241 -37.85 -15.05 -43.64
N LYS A 242 -37.75 -16.37 -43.38
CA LYS A 242 -37.95 -16.91 -42.05
C LYS A 242 -36.97 -16.34 -41.02
N ILE A 243 -35.67 -16.30 -41.35
CA ILE A 243 -34.66 -15.72 -40.44
C ILE A 243 -34.99 -14.26 -40.13
N LEU A 244 -35.36 -13.47 -41.14
CA LEU A 244 -35.69 -12.06 -40.94
C LEU A 244 -36.97 -11.90 -40.09
N ASN A 245 -38.00 -12.72 -40.31
CA ASN A 245 -39.23 -12.66 -39.51
C ASN A 245 -39.02 -13.15 -38.06
N ASP A 246 -38.20 -14.19 -37.87
CA ASP A 246 -37.90 -14.76 -36.55
C ASP A 246 -36.96 -13.85 -35.74
N TYR A 247 -36.07 -13.13 -36.42
CA TYR A 247 -35.17 -12.13 -35.83
C TYR A 247 -35.93 -10.80 -35.67
N ASP A 248 -36.68 -10.69 -34.58
CA ASP A 248 -37.63 -9.60 -34.28
C ASP A 248 -37.10 -8.19 -34.61
N PHE A 249 -37.46 -7.67 -35.80
CA PHE A 249 -37.08 -6.35 -36.29
C PHE A 249 -37.70 -5.21 -35.48
N GLY A 250 -38.72 -5.49 -34.66
CA GLY A 250 -39.46 -4.49 -33.89
C GLY A 250 -38.95 -4.39 -32.46
N SER A 251 -38.32 -3.27 -32.11
CA SER A 251 -37.95 -2.82 -30.75
C SER A 251 -36.64 -3.32 -30.09
N GLN A 252 -35.99 -4.39 -30.59
CA GLN A 252 -34.77 -4.93 -29.96
C GLN A 252 -33.45 -4.74 -30.74
N SER A 253 -33.47 -4.30 -32.00
CA SER A 253 -32.27 -4.33 -32.88
C SER A 253 -31.10 -3.44 -32.44
N GLU A 254 -31.38 -2.35 -31.70
CA GLU A 254 -30.35 -1.45 -31.14
C GLU A 254 -29.80 -1.92 -29.78
N ASN A 255 -30.51 -2.81 -29.08
CA ASN A 255 -30.17 -3.26 -27.72
C ASN A 255 -29.96 -4.78 -27.61
N SER A 256 -29.95 -5.51 -28.73
CA SER A 256 -29.73 -6.95 -28.73
C SER A 256 -28.32 -7.27 -28.23
N SER A 257 -28.20 -8.34 -27.43
CA SER A 257 -26.89 -8.80 -26.98
C SER A 257 -26.16 -9.52 -28.13
N ILE A 258 -24.83 -9.47 -28.14
CA ILE A 258 -24.01 -10.24 -29.09
C ILE A 258 -24.37 -11.73 -29.05
N GLU A 259 -24.70 -12.26 -27.87
CA GLU A 259 -25.18 -13.64 -27.71
C GLU A 259 -26.46 -13.92 -28.49
N TYR A 260 -27.46 -13.04 -28.33
CA TYR A 260 -28.71 -13.16 -29.05
C TYR A 260 -28.52 -13.09 -30.57
N ASP A 261 -27.69 -12.14 -31.04
CA ASP A 261 -27.36 -11.99 -32.45
C ASP A 261 -26.60 -13.21 -33.00
N LEU A 262 -25.71 -13.78 -32.20
CA LEU A 262 -24.97 -14.99 -32.58
C LEU A 262 -25.91 -16.19 -32.75
N ASP A 263 -26.78 -16.43 -31.77
CA ASP A 263 -27.61 -17.62 -31.72
C ASP A 263 -28.79 -17.59 -32.69
N ASN A 264 -29.41 -16.42 -32.87
CA ASN A 264 -30.66 -16.29 -33.65
C ASN A 264 -30.43 -15.83 -35.10
N LEU A 265 -29.30 -15.18 -35.39
CA LEU A 265 -28.99 -14.69 -36.73
C LEU A 265 -27.75 -15.37 -37.31
N LEU A 266 -26.58 -15.20 -36.68
CA LEU A 266 -25.31 -15.52 -37.33
C LEU A 266 -25.07 -17.04 -37.48
N LEU A 267 -25.27 -17.82 -36.42
CA LEU A 267 -25.04 -19.27 -36.46
C LEU A 267 -26.03 -20.01 -37.39
N PRO A 268 -27.35 -19.73 -37.37
CA PRO A 268 -28.29 -20.32 -38.31
C PRO A 268 -27.93 -20.02 -39.77
N LEU A 269 -27.61 -18.75 -40.08
CA LEU A 269 -27.16 -18.34 -41.41
C LEU A 269 -25.90 -19.09 -41.81
N ASN A 270 -24.91 -19.19 -40.91
CA ASN A 270 -23.61 -19.76 -41.25
C ASN A 270 -23.74 -21.25 -41.57
N LYS A 271 -24.57 -21.97 -40.80
CA LYS A 271 -24.87 -23.39 -41.03
C LYS A 271 -25.50 -23.61 -42.40
N LYS A 272 -26.49 -22.81 -42.78
CA LYS A 272 -27.22 -22.99 -44.05
C LYS A 272 -26.44 -22.48 -45.27
N PHE A 273 -25.76 -21.34 -45.15
CA PHE A 273 -24.95 -20.75 -46.23
C PHE A 273 -23.64 -21.50 -46.48
N SER A 274 -23.11 -22.22 -45.48
CA SER A 274 -21.95 -23.10 -45.70
C SER A 274 -22.33 -24.48 -46.24
N GLY A 275 -23.59 -24.91 -46.04
CA GLY A 275 -24.10 -26.20 -46.50
C GLY A 275 -24.99 -26.08 -47.74
N VAL A 276 -26.30 -26.13 -47.50
CA VAL A 276 -27.35 -26.29 -48.52
C VAL A 276 -27.36 -25.12 -49.53
N PHE A 277 -27.13 -23.90 -49.06
CA PHE A 277 -27.23 -22.70 -49.90
C PHE A 277 -25.88 -22.16 -50.40
N LYS A 278 -24.80 -22.95 -50.30
CA LYS A 278 -23.42 -22.49 -50.59
C LYS A 278 -23.20 -21.84 -51.95
N ALA A 279 -23.98 -22.23 -52.97
CA ALA A 279 -23.85 -21.75 -54.33
C ALA A 279 -24.71 -20.50 -54.62
N TYR A 280 -25.58 -20.09 -53.69
CA TYR A 280 -26.44 -18.93 -53.89
C TYR A 280 -25.63 -17.64 -53.78
N LYS A 281 -25.93 -16.66 -54.65
CA LYS A 281 -25.22 -15.36 -54.68
C LYS A 281 -25.20 -14.66 -53.32
N ILE A 282 -26.34 -14.68 -52.62
CA ILE A 282 -26.47 -14.12 -51.26
C ILE A 282 -25.55 -14.82 -50.26
N ALA A 283 -25.46 -16.15 -50.30
CA ALA A 283 -24.59 -16.91 -49.43
C ALA A 283 -23.12 -16.58 -49.71
N LEU A 284 -22.74 -16.47 -50.98
CA LEU A 284 -21.38 -16.10 -51.39
C LEU A 284 -21.00 -14.68 -50.92
N SER A 285 -21.92 -13.71 -51.00
CA SER A 285 -21.66 -12.33 -50.53
C SER A 285 -21.64 -12.20 -49.02
N THR A 286 -22.51 -12.94 -48.31
CA THR A 286 -22.71 -12.77 -46.86
C THR A 286 -21.73 -13.61 -46.05
N LYS A 287 -21.33 -14.80 -46.53
CA LYS A 287 -20.48 -15.74 -45.78
C LYS A 287 -19.15 -15.17 -45.27
N PRO A 288 -18.38 -14.36 -46.03
CA PRO A 288 -17.13 -13.78 -45.50
C PRO A 288 -17.37 -12.84 -44.32
N ILE A 289 -18.43 -12.03 -44.40
CA ILE A 289 -18.82 -11.05 -43.37
C ILE A 289 -19.31 -11.79 -42.12
N LEU A 290 -20.12 -12.83 -42.35
CA LEU A 290 -20.67 -13.70 -41.33
C LEU A 290 -19.58 -14.42 -40.53
N LYS A 291 -18.61 -15.02 -41.23
CA LYS A 291 -17.46 -15.66 -40.58
C LYS A 291 -16.72 -14.67 -39.68
N LYS A 292 -16.43 -13.48 -40.20
CA LYS A 292 -15.72 -12.45 -39.43
C LYS A 292 -16.50 -12.02 -38.19
N ALA A 293 -17.82 -11.82 -38.28
CA ALA A 293 -18.65 -11.46 -37.13
C ALA A 293 -18.64 -12.56 -36.05
N ILE A 294 -18.73 -13.83 -36.46
CA ILE A 294 -18.63 -14.98 -35.55
C ILE A 294 -17.24 -15.01 -34.87
N ASP A 295 -16.16 -14.87 -35.64
CA ASP A 295 -14.78 -14.89 -35.12
C ASP A 295 -14.56 -13.75 -34.10
N LEU A 296 -15.11 -12.56 -34.33
CA LEU A 296 -15.08 -11.45 -33.36
C LEU A 296 -15.83 -11.80 -32.07
N SER A 297 -17.03 -12.38 -32.17
CA SER A 297 -17.81 -12.77 -30.98
C SER A 297 -17.08 -13.82 -30.13
N VAL A 298 -16.40 -14.77 -30.78
CA VAL A 298 -15.56 -15.78 -30.11
C VAL A 298 -14.38 -15.11 -29.42
N THR A 299 -13.72 -14.17 -30.09
CA THR A 299 -12.58 -13.44 -29.53
C THR A 299 -12.98 -12.63 -28.29
N ILE A 300 -14.10 -11.90 -28.35
CA ILE A 300 -14.65 -11.15 -27.20
C ILE A 300 -14.89 -12.10 -26.02
N SER A 301 -15.58 -13.21 -26.27
CA SER A 301 -15.85 -14.24 -25.26
C SER A 301 -14.57 -14.76 -24.61
N GLN A 302 -13.57 -15.12 -25.41
CA GLN A 302 -12.31 -15.69 -24.92
C GLN A 302 -11.51 -14.68 -24.10
N GLN A 303 -11.44 -13.43 -24.54
CA GLN A 303 -10.67 -12.39 -23.86
C GLN A 303 -11.31 -12.00 -22.53
N ASN A 304 -12.65 -11.92 -22.47
CA ASN A 304 -13.36 -11.73 -21.21
C ASN A 304 -13.15 -12.91 -20.25
N GLN A 305 -13.24 -14.15 -20.74
CA GLN A 305 -13.00 -15.34 -19.92
C GLN A 305 -11.57 -15.40 -19.40
N LYS A 306 -10.58 -15.08 -20.23
CA LYS A 306 -9.18 -15.00 -19.82
C LYS A 306 -8.99 -13.99 -18.69
N PHE A 307 -9.48 -12.78 -18.86
CA PHE A 307 -9.41 -11.75 -17.83
C PHE A 307 -10.09 -12.16 -16.51
N SER A 308 -11.24 -12.84 -16.59
CA SER A 308 -11.90 -13.41 -15.42
C SER A 308 -11.02 -14.43 -14.69
N PHE A 309 -10.36 -15.33 -15.44
CA PHE A 309 -9.48 -16.35 -14.89
C PHE A 309 -8.23 -15.72 -14.25
N ASP A 310 -7.61 -14.74 -14.91
CA ASP A 310 -6.43 -14.04 -14.42
C ASP A 310 -6.72 -13.34 -13.07
N ILE A 311 -7.90 -12.73 -12.90
CA ILE A 311 -8.33 -12.18 -11.61
C ILE A 311 -8.55 -13.28 -10.58
N GLU A 312 -9.26 -14.35 -10.96
CA GLU A 312 -9.61 -15.46 -10.07
C GLU A 312 -8.38 -16.15 -9.47
N GLU A 313 -7.32 -16.35 -10.26
CA GLU A 313 -6.05 -16.93 -9.83
C GLU A 313 -5.36 -16.09 -8.72
N GLN A 314 -5.55 -14.77 -8.74
CA GLN A 314 -4.96 -13.87 -7.75
C GLN A 314 -5.79 -13.75 -6.47
N LEU A 315 -7.07 -14.15 -6.48
CA LEU A 315 -7.99 -13.93 -5.36
C LEU A 315 -7.54 -14.64 -4.08
N GLU A 316 -7.11 -15.90 -4.17
CA GLU A 316 -6.67 -16.67 -3.00
C GLU A 316 -5.46 -16.02 -2.33
N ASN A 317 -4.47 -15.61 -3.14
CA ASN A 317 -3.29 -14.92 -2.63
C ASN A 317 -3.63 -13.55 -2.03
N LEU A 318 -4.50 -12.77 -2.68
CA LEU A 318 -4.99 -11.50 -2.14
C LEU A 318 -5.69 -11.68 -0.79
N GLU A 319 -6.59 -12.66 -0.67
CA GLU A 319 -7.30 -12.97 0.58
C GLU A 319 -6.31 -13.35 1.69
N LYS A 320 -5.29 -14.13 1.37
CA LYS A 320 -4.21 -14.48 2.31
C LYS A 320 -3.43 -13.25 2.79
N PHE A 321 -2.95 -12.40 1.88
CA PHE A 321 -2.17 -11.21 2.28
C PHE A 321 -3.03 -10.18 3.06
N ILE A 322 -4.33 -10.12 2.79
CA ILE A 322 -5.28 -9.32 3.59
C ILE A 322 -5.48 -9.95 4.97
N SER A 323 -5.53 -11.27 5.07
CA SER A 323 -5.56 -11.97 6.36
C SER A 323 -4.33 -11.66 7.20
N ASP A 324 -3.13 -11.69 6.60
CA ASP A 324 -1.89 -11.31 7.28
C ASP A 324 -1.95 -9.86 7.82
N LEU A 325 -2.51 -8.93 7.03
CA LEU A 325 -2.73 -7.55 7.49
C LEU A 325 -3.77 -7.46 8.60
N ASN A 326 -4.80 -8.30 8.60
CA ASN A 326 -5.79 -8.36 9.70
C ASN A 326 -5.17 -8.90 10.99
N ASP A 327 -4.26 -9.86 10.91
CA ASP A 327 -3.51 -10.35 12.07
C ASP A 327 -2.59 -9.26 12.64
N ILE A 328 -1.91 -8.52 11.77
CA ILE A 328 -1.08 -7.37 12.16
C ILE A 328 -1.96 -6.27 12.79
N LYS A 329 -3.11 -5.96 12.19
CA LYS A 329 -4.10 -5.03 12.76
C LYS A 329 -4.52 -5.46 14.16
N THR A 330 -4.80 -6.74 14.37
CA THR A 330 -5.21 -7.27 15.68
C THR A 330 -4.09 -7.13 16.71
N GLN A 331 -2.85 -7.43 16.34
CA GLN A 331 -1.68 -7.22 17.21
C GLN A 331 -1.47 -5.74 17.55
N LEU A 332 -1.62 -4.85 16.57
CA LEU A 332 -1.60 -3.40 16.78
C LEU A 332 -2.70 -2.96 17.74
N GLN A 333 -3.93 -3.47 17.59
CA GLN A 333 -5.04 -3.14 18.49
C GLN A 333 -4.77 -3.56 19.93
N VAL A 334 -4.34 -4.80 20.16
CA VAL A 334 -4.07 -5.34 21.50
C VAL A 334 -2.96 -4.55 22.19
N ASN A 335 -1.85 -4.30 21.49
CA ASN A 335 -0.65 -3.69 22.08
C ASN A 335 -0.70 -2.15 22.10
N TYR A 336 -1.66 -1.53 21.42
CA TYR A 336 -1.92 -0.09 21.49
C TYR A 336 -3.05 0.26 22.47
N ALA A 337 -4.04 -0.62 22.68
CA ALA A 337 -5.14 -0.41 23.63
C ALA A 337 -4.74 -0.65 25.10
N SER A 338 -3.60 -1.30 25.34
CA SER A 338 -2.91 -1.43 26.63
C SER A 338 -1.97 -0.26 26.90
#